data_AF-A0A255ZMP3-F1
#
_entry.id   AF-A0A255ZMP3-F1
#
_cell.length_a   1.000
_cell.length_b   1.000
_cell.length_c   1.000
_cell.angle_alpha   90.00
_cell.angle_beta   90.00
_cell.angle_gamma   90.00
#
_symmetry.space_group_name_H-M   'P 1'
#
loop_
_entity.id
_entity.type
_entity.pdbx_description
1 polymer ?
#
loop_
_entity_poly.entity_id
_entity_poly.type
_entity_poly.pdbx_seq_one_letter_code
_entity_poly.pdbx_strand_id
1 'polypeptide(L)'
;MTTPSEFEFEGLRMHAAVDATGASLFVSIASGFAEFEVKVPLAEKDLQVLQADSERSAFLQAALHHPFQLRETALSEIEQRRYLDIILHSPVADVEAFLTTLDHGLANGAISNMLRITRGRNQQAMRSGAWFA
;
A
#
# COMPACT_ATOMS: atom_id res chain seq x y z
N MET A 1 24.37 -1.26 17.38
CA MET A 1 22.97 -1.29 17.88
C MET A 1 22.24 -0.20 17.13
N THR A 2 21.32 -0.55 16.24
CA THR A 2 20.50 0.44 15.53
C THR A 2 19.49 1.01 16.53
N THR A 3 19.47 2.33 16.70
CA THR A 3 18.46 2.99 17.53
C THR A 3 17.09 2.77 16.89
N PRO A 4 16.07 2.31 17.64
CA PRO A 4 14.72 2.21 17.13
C PRO A 4 14.29 3.55 16.51
N SER A 5 13.83 3.50 15.26
CA SER A 5 13.40 4.69 14.51
C SER A 5 12.03 4.42 13.93
N GLU A 6 11.16 5.43 14.01
CA GLU A 6 9.79 5.37 13.52
C GLU A 6 9.52 6.51 12.54
N PHE A 7 8.78 6.21 11.49
CA PHE A 7 8.49 7.13 10.39
C PHE A 7 7.00 7.09 10.07
N GLU A 8 6.31 8.20 10.26
CA GLU A 8 4.92 8.35 9.83
C GLU A 8 4.85 8.81 8.36
N PHE A 9 3.87 8.30 7.62
CA PHE A 9 3.61 8.74 6.25
C PHE A 9 2.42 9.70 6.23
N GLU A 10 2.68 11.00 6.08
CA GLU A 10 1.65 12.03 6.23
C GLU A 10 0.42 11.81 5.33
N GLY A 11 -0.76 11.82 5.96
CA GLY A 11 -2.04 11.62 5.29
C GLY A 11 -2.26 10.19 4.77
N LEU A 12 -1.36 9.26 5.10
CA LEU A 12 -1.51 7.83 4.84
C LEU A 12 -1.63 7.15 6.21
N ARG A 13 -2.65 6.31 6.39
CA ARG A 13 -2.87 5.59 7.66
C ARG A 13 -1.89 4.42 7.78
N MET A 14 -0.59 4.74 7.80
CA MET A 14 0.51 3.80 7.94
C MET A 14 1.77 4.48 8.51
N HIS A 15 2.59 3.71 9.20
CA HIS A 15 3.90 4.12 9.71
C HIS A 15 4.90 2.98 9.52
N ALA A 16 6.20 3.28 9.52
CA ALA A 16 7.26 2.28 9.48
C ALA A 16 8.11 2.34 10.75
N ALA A 17 8.50 1.19 11.27
CA ALA A 17 9.47 1.08 12.37
C ALA A 17 10.70 0.29 11.92
N VAL A 18 11.87 0.73 12.36
CA VAL A 18 13.16 0.08 12.14
C VAL A 18 13.77 -0.25 13.48
N ASP A 19 14.09 -1.52 13.70
CA ASP A 19 14.74 -2.01 14.91
C ASP A 19 15.91 -2.95 14.58
N ALA A 20 16.42 -3.67 15.59
CA ALA A 20 17.54 -4.60 15.41
C ALA A 20 17.20 -5.82 14.53
N THR A 21 15.91 -6.12 14.32
CA THR A 21 15.39 -7.26 13.54
C THR A 21 15.06 -6.90 12.10
N GLY A 22 14.93 -5.60 11.79
CA GLY A 22 14.72 -5.09 10.44
C GLY A 22 13.71 -3.94 10.39
N ALA A 23 13.21 -3.66 9.19
CA ALA A 23 12.17 -2.67 8.96
C ALA A 23 10.80 -3.34 8.83
N SER A 24 9.75 -2.68 9.30
CA SER A 24 8.36 -3.14 9.17
C SER A 24 7.44 -1.97 8.89
N LEU A 25 6.48 -2.19 8.00
CA LEU A 25 5.37 -1.28 7.73
C LEU A 25 4.18 -1.71 8.57
N PHE A 26 3.52 -0.77 9.22
CA PHE A 26 2.27 -0.95 9.92
C PHE A 26 1.20 -0.17 9.18
N VAL A 27 0.17 -0.87 8.70
CA VAL A 27 -0.94 -0.27 7.95
C VAL A 27 -2.21 -0.40 8.79
N SER A 28 -2.87 0.73 9.05
CA SER A 28 -4.16 0.73 9.74
C SER A 28 -5.27 0.33 8.77
N ILE A 29 -6.02 -0.70 9.13
CA ILE A 29 -7.09 -1.30 8.34
C ILE A 29 -8.43 -1.04 9.04
N ALA A 30 -9.34 -0.38 8.33
CA ALA A 30 -10.71 -0.20 8.78
C ALA A 30 -11.61 -1.32 8.20
N SER A 31 -12.27 -2.07 9.09
CA SER A 31 -13.21 -3.14 8.75
C SER A 31 -14.52 -2.96 9.54
N GLY A 32 -15.51 -2.33 8.90
CA GLY A 32 -16.78 -1.99 9.55
C GLY A 32 -16.57 -1.02 10.72
N PHE A 33 -16.92 -1.43 11.94
CA PHE A 33 -16.70 -0.64 13.16
C PHE A 33 -15.35 -0.89 13.84
N ALA A 34 -14.54 -1.82 13.30
CA ALA A 34 -13.25 -2.17 13.86
C ALA A 34 -12.11 -1.51 13.08
N GLU A 35 -11.05 -1.15 13.79
CA GLU A 35 -9.77 -0.72 13.25
C GLU A 35 -8.66 -1.55 13.90
N PHE A 36 -7.74 -2.04 13.08
CA PHE A 36 -6.58 -2.81 13.53
C PHE A 36 -5.39 -2.57 12.61
N GLU A 37 -4.19 -2.95 13.06
CA GLU A 37 -2.98 -2.78 12.28
C GLU A 37 -2.47 -4.11 11.73
N VAL A 38 -1.99 -4.05 10.49
CA VAL A 38 -1.28 -5.15 9.83
C VAL A 38 0.19 -4.80 9.74
N LYS A 39 1.03 -5.70 10.24
CA LYS A 39 2.49 -5.62 10.13
C LYS A 39 2.95 -6.33 8.86
N VAL A 40 3.64 -5.61 7.98
CA VAL A 40 4.23 -6.11 6.74
C VAL A 40 5.76 -5.95 6.81
N PRO A 41 6.54 -7.04 6.65
CA PRO A 41 8.00 -6.95 6.62
C PRO A 41 8.51 -6.09 5.46
N LEU A 42 9.47 -5.20 5.73
CA LEU A 42 10.12 -4.37 4.72
C LEU A 42 11.59 -4.74 4.55
N ALA A 43 12.06 -4.73 3.31
CA ALA A 43 13.48 -4.59 3.00
C ALA A 43 13.89 -3.11 3.04
N GLU A 44 15.18 -2.84 3.22
CA GLU A 44 15.70 -1.46 3.26
C GLU A 44 15.33 -0.65 2.00
N LYS A 45 15.42 -1.28 0.83
CA LYS A 45 15.01 -0.66 -0.45
C LYS A 45 13.55 -0.22 -0.45
N ASP A 46 12.66 -0.94 0.24
CA ASP A 46 11.24 -0.61 0.28
C ASP A 46 11.03 0.68 1.08
N LEU A 47 11.69 0.76 2.24
CA LEU A 47 11.63 1.95 3.10
C LEU A 47 12.14 3.20 2.37
N GLN A 48 13.23 3.07 1.62
CA GLN A 48 13.79 4.17 0.82
C GLN A 48 12.77 4.70 -0.20
N VAL A 49 12.09 3.82 -0.93
CA VAL A 49 11.05 4.24 -1.89
C VAL A 49 9.85 4.85 -1.16
N LEU A 50 9.40 4.24 -0.07
CA LEU A 50 8.25 4.75 0.68
C LEU A 50 8.47 6.18 1.20
N GLN A 51 9.70 6.48 1.64
CA GLN A 51 10.08 7.80 2.12
C GLN A 51 10.24 8.83 0.98
N ALA A 52 10.66 8.40 -0.21
CA ALA A 52 10.97 9.28 -1.33
C ALA A 52 9.79 9.50 -2.30
N ASP A 53 8.89 8.53 -2.43
CA ASP A 53 7.80 8.52 -3.40
C ASP A 53 6.44 8.39 -2.69
N SER A 54 5.86 9.56 -2.36
CA SER A 54 4.56 9.63 -1.68
C SER A 54 3.41 9.05 -2.51
N GLU A 55 3.54 9.00 -3.84
CA GLU A 55 2.50 8.50 -4.74
C GLU A 55 2.46 6.97 -4.70
N ARG A 56 3.62 6.31 -4.83
CA ARG A 56 3.74 4.86 -4.63
C ARG A 56 3.35 4.43 -3.22
N SER A 57 3.69 5.22 -2.21
CA SER A 57 3.25 5.00 -0.83
C SER A 57 1.73 5.02 -0.70
N ALA A 58 1.05 5.97 -1.35
CA ALA A 58 -0.41 6.04 -1.35
C ALA A 58 -1.04 4.84 -2.06
N PHE A 59 -0.48 4.42 -3.20
CA PHE A 59 -0.96 3.25 -3.94
C PHE A 59 -0.81 1.97 -3.14
N LEU A 60 0.34 1.77 -2.49
CA LEU A 60 0.57 0.61 -1.64
C LEU A 60 -0.43 0.58 -0.48
N GLN A 61 -0.63 1.70 0.20
CA GLN A 61 -1.58 1.80 1.31
C GLN A 61 -2.99 1.39 0.88
N ALA A 62 -3.48 1.94 -0.24
CA ALA A 62 -4.80 1.62 -0.76
C ALA A 62 -4.92 0.16 -1.23
N ALA A 63 -3.87 -0.37 -1.89
CA ALA A 63 -3.85 -1.74 -2.40
C ALA A 63 -3.77 -2.79 -1.29
N LEU A 64 -3.07 -2.51 -0.19
CA LEU A 64 -3.04 -3.38 1.00
C LEU A 64 -4.31 -3.28 1.84
N HIS A 65 -4.99 -2.13 1.84
CA HIS A 65 -6.17 -1.94 2.68
C HIS A 65 -7.26 -2.97 2.38
N HIS A 66 -7.68 -3.07 1.11
CA HIS A 66 -8.82 -3.91 0.71
C HIS A 66 -8.66 -5.40 1.07
N PRO A 67 -7.55 -6.09 0.71
CA PRO A 67 -7.36 -7.51 1.08
C PRO A 67 -7.43 -7.79 2.57
N PHE A 68 -6.95 -6.87 3.41
CA PHE A 68 -6.97 -7.07 4.86
C PHE A 68 -8.29 -6.66 5.51
N GLN A 69 -9.23 -6.01 4.82
CA GLN A 69 -10.54 -5.70 5.41
C GLN A 69 -11.31 -6.96 5.80
N LEU A 70 -11.15 -8.06 5.06
CA LEU A 70 -11.75 -9.35 5.38
C LEU A 70 -10.66 -10.38 5.64
N ARG A 71 -10.84 -11.20 6.69
CA ARG A 71 -9.87 -12.25 7.03
C ARG A 71 -9.66 -13.26 5.90
N GLU A 72 -10.70 -13.53 5.11
CA GLU A 72 -10.68 -14.51 4.01
C GLU A 72 -9.85 -14.05 2.81
N THR A 73 -9.65 -12.74 2.66
CA THR A 73 -8.87 -12.15 1.56
C THR A 73 -7.47 -11.70 2.02
N ALA A 74 -7.10 -12.00 3.26
CA ALA A 74 -5.82 -11.58 3.82
C ALA A 74 -4.66 -12.18 3.02
N LEU A 75 -3.72 -11.31 2.62
CA LEU A 75 -2.57 -11.71 1.83
C LEU A 75 -1.60 -12.54 2.67
N SER A 76 -1.12 -13.64 2.09
CA SER A 76 0.06 -14.35 2.61
C SER A 76 1.31 -13.47 2.54
N GLU A 77 2.36 -13.79 3.30
CA GLU A 77 3.63 -13.04 3.26
C GLU A 77 4.24 -12.98 1.85
N ILE A 78 4.07 -14.04 1.04
CA ILE A 78 4.54 -14.10 -0.35
C ILE A 78 3.76 -13.10 -1.22
N GLU A 79 2.45 -12.99 -1.02
CA GLU A 79 1.63 -12.03 -1.75
C GLU A 79 1.91 -10.59 -1.31
N GLN A 80 2.08 -10.35 0.00
CA GLN A 80 2.51 -9.05 0.51
C GLN A 80 3.85 -8.62 -0.12
N ARG A 81 4.82 -9.54 -0.20
CA ARG A 81 6.10 -9.29 -0.86
C ARG A 81 5.94 -8.93 -2.34
N ARG A 82 5.06 -9.64 -3.06
CA ARG A 82 4.73 -9.34 -4.45
C ARG A 82 4.13 -7.95 -4.63
N TYR A 83 3.24 -7.53 -3.72
CA TYR A 83 2.64 -6.18 -3.76
C TYR A 83 3.72 -5.10 -3.61
N LEU A 84 4.61 -5.27 -2.63
CA LEU A 84 5.72 -4.34 -2.42
C LEU A 84 6.65 -4.30 -3.63
N ASP A 85 7.05 -5.46 -4.16
CA ASP A 85 7.98 -5.52 -5.29
C ASP A 85 7.41 -4.85 -6.54
N ILE A 86 6.13 -5.07 -6.84
CA ILE A 86 5.51 -4.44 -8.02
C ILE A 86 5.27 -2.95 -7.76
N ILE A 87 4.55 -2.59 -6.71
CA ILE A 87 4.08 -1.21 -6.50
C ILE A 87 5.25 -0.26 -6.20
N LEU A 88 6.28 -0.70 -5.48
CA LEU A 88 7.39 0.18 -5.11
C LEU A 88 8.52 0.17 -6.15
N HIS A 89 8.78 -0.95 -6.82
CA HIS A 89 10.01 -1.11 -7.60
C HIS A 89 9.83 -1.34 -9.09
N SER A 90 8.64 -1.74 -9.56
CA SER A 90 8.44 -1.96 -10.99
C SER A 90 8.29 -0.66 -11.78
N PRO A 91 8.58 -0.70 -13.11
CA PRO A 91 8.25 0.38 -14.03
C PRO A 91 6.78 0.81 -13.94
N VAL A 92 6.51 2.09 -14.23
CA VAL A 92 5.16 2.70 -14.14
C VAL A 92 4.09 1.86 -14.85
N ALA A 93 4.36 1.40 -16.08
CA ALA A 93 3.42 0.60 -16.85
C ALA A 93 3.02 -0.72 -16.15
N ASP A 94 3.96 -1.36 -15.46
CA ASP A 94 3.69 -2.61 -14.75
C ASP A 94 2.88 -2.36 -13.48
N VAL A 95 3.16 -1.24 -12.79
CA VAL A 95 2.40 -0.81 -11.61
C VAL A 95 0.96 -0.48 -12.00
N GLU A 96 0.77 0.27 -13.08
CA GLU A 96 -0.54 0.63 -13.62
C GLU A 96 -1.35 -0.61 -14.00
N ALA A 97 -0.75 -1.54 -14.76
CA ALA A 97 -1.40 -2.79 -15.13
C ALA A 97 -1.80 -3.62 -13.89
N PHE A 98 -0.91 -3.68 -12.88
CA PHE A 98 -1.17 -4.40 -11.64
C PHE A 98 -2.30 -3.77 -10.84
N LEU A 99 -2.25 -2.46 -10.59
CA LEU A 99 -3.27 -1.75 -9.82
C LEU A 99 -4.64 -1.76 -10.53
N THR A 100 -4.69 -1.62 -11.86
CA THR A 100 -5.93 -1.77 -12.62
C THR A 100 -6.51 -3.16 -12.50
N THR A 101 -5.66 -4.20 -12.58
CA THR A 101 -6.12 -5.58 -12.41
C THR A 101 -6.69 -5.82 -11.02
N LEU A 102 -6.02 -5.32 -9.97
CA LEU A 102 -6.51 -5.40 -8.60
C LEU A 102 -7.83 -4.65 -8.41
N ASP A 103 -7.87 -3.40 -8.88
CA ASP A 103 -9.02 -2.51 -8.72
C ASP A 103 -10.25 -3.05 -9.44
N HIS A 104 -10.10 -3.58 -10.65
CA HIS A 104 -11.21 -4.17 -11.40
C HIS A 104 -11.58 -5.59 -10.95
N GLY A 105 -10.64 -6.30 -10.31
CA GLY A 105 -10.86 -7.64 -9.79
C GLY A 105 -11.67 -7.64 -8.49
N LEU A 106 -11.15 -8.32 -7.46
CA LEU A 106 -11.84 -8.49 -6.18
C LEU A 106 -12.11 -7.18 -5.44
N ALA A 107 -11.37 -6.10 -5.74
CA ALA A 107 -11.59 -4.81 -5.12
C ALA A 107 -12.79 -4.05 -5.71
N ASN A 108 -13.24 -4.39 -6.92
CA ASN A 108 -14.38 -3.77 -7.58
C ASN A 108 -14.43 -2.22 -7.48
N GLY A 109 -13.29 -1.56 -7.69
CA GLY A 109 -13.14 -0.11 -7.63
C GLY A 109 -12.79 0.46 -6.26
N ALA A 110 -12.64 -0.37 -5.22
CA ALA A 110 -12.40 0.11 -3.86
C ALA A 110 -11.04 0.83 -3.73
N ILE A 111 -10.00 0.39 -4.45
CA ILE A 111 -8.66 0.97 -4.37
C ILE A 111 -8.66 2.38 -4.99
N SER A 112 -9.18 2.51 -6.21
CA SER A 112 -9.29 3.81 -6.88
C SER A 112 -10.26 4.77 -6.17
N ASN A 113 -11.33 4.24 -5.58
CA ASN A 113 -12.26 5.01 -4.76
C ASN A 113 -11.61 5.55 -3.48
N MET A 114 -10.79 4.72 -2.82
CA MET A 114 -10.06 5.13 -1.63
C MET A 114 -9.12 6.31 -1.94
N LEU A 115 -8.31 6.21 -2.99
CA LEU A 115 -7.40 7.29 -3.41
C LEU A 115 -8.14 8.56 -3.85
N ARG A 116 -9.34 8.44 -4.45
CA ARG A 116 -10.20 9.61 -4.72
C ARG A 116 -10.59 10.32 -3.44
N ILE A 117 -10.97 9.58 -2.41
CA ILE A 117 -11.44 10.13 -1.12
C ILE A 117 -10.27 10.69 -0.30
N THR A 118 -9.17 9.95 -0.18
CA THR A 118 -8.07 10.30 0.72
C THR A 118 -7.03 11.23 0.09
N ARG A 119 -6.89 11.21 -1.24
CA ARG A 119 -5.86 11.97 -1.97
C ARG A 119 -6.41 12.86 -3.09
N GLY A 120 -7.73 12.90 -3.29
CA GLY A 120 -8.35 13.72 -4.35
C GLY A 120 -7.98 13.29 -5.78
N ARG A 121 -7.46 12.07 -5.96
CA ARG A 121 -7.02 11.57 -7.27
C ARG A 121 -8.21 11.35 -8.21
N ASN A 122 -7.96 11.44 -9.52
CA ASN A 122 -8.98 11.21 -10.55
C ASN A 122 -9.28 9.70 -10.67
N GLN A 123 -10.41 9.27 -10.12
CA GLN A 123 -10.84 7.87 -10.18
C GLN A 123 -11.04 7.35 -11.60
N GLN A 124 -11.56 8.18 -12.52
CA GLN A 124 -11.79 7.75 -13.90
C GLN A 124 -10.46 7.46 -14.61
N ALA A 125 -9.44 8.31 -14.40
CA ALA A 125 -8.10 8.09 -14.94
C ALA A 125 -7.49 6.77 -14.43
N MET A 126 -7.52 6.53 -13.12
CA MET A 126 -7.02 5.27 -12.52
C MET A 126 -7.77 4.04 -13.05
N ARG A 127 -9.11 4.10 -13.15
CA ARG A 127 -9.91 3.00 -13.73
C ARG A 127 -9.66 2.78 -15.22
N SER A 128 -9.17 3.78 -15.94
CA SER A 128 -8.69 3.61 -17.32
C SER A 128 -7.25 3.11 -17.43
N GLY A 129 -6.55 2.93 -16.31
CA GLY A 129 -5.16 2.47 -16.26
C GLY A 129 -4.11 3.56 -16.14
N ALA A 130 -4.50 4.83 -16.10
CA ALA A 130 -3.57 5.95 -15.92
C ALA A 130 -3.47 6.31 -14.43
N TRP A 131 -2.67 5.55 -13.67
CA TRP A 131 -2.56 5.74 -12.23
C TRP A 131 -1.61 6.86 -11.84
N PHE A 132 -0.59 7.15 -12.66
CA PHE A 132 0.40 8.22 -12.42
C PHE A 132 0.06 9.53 -13.16
N ALA A 133 -1.12 9.62 -13.78
CA ALA A 133 -1.57 10.81 -14.54
C ALA A 133 -2.11 11.94 -13.66
#